data_AF-A0A1Q5PHQ5-F1
#
_entry.id   AF-A0A1Q5PHQ5-F1
#
_cell.length_a   1.000
_cell.length_b   1.000
_cell.length_c   1.000
_cell.angle_alpha   90.00
_cell.angle_beta   90.00
_cell.angle_gamma   90.00
#
_symmetry.space_group_name_H-M   'P 1'
#
loop_
_entity.id
_entity.type
_entity.pdbx_description
1 polymer ?
#
loop_
_entity_poly.entity_id
_entity_poly.type
_entity_poly.pdbx_seq_one_letter_code
_entity_poly.pdbx_strand_id
1 'polypeptide(L)' 'MQLIRPKIIGTLKIETMMAGNLAVINDIKNAPNKIIIQCRSIEHGEEIISKIKAAKPGEKLFL' A
#
# COMPACT_ATOMS: atom_id res chain seq x y z
N MET A 1 -6.29 3.86 9.05
CA MET A 1 -5.40 4.71 8.22
C MET A 1 -6.14 5.02 6.91
N GLN A 2 -6.02 6.21 6.35
CA GLN A 2 -6.73 6.55 5.12
C GLN A 2 -5.75 6.64 3.95
N LEU A 3 -5.97 5.85 2.90
CA LEU A 3 -5.21 5.89 1.66
C LEU A 3 -6.14 6.35 0.53
N ILE A 4 -5.77 7.41 -0.18
CA ILE A 4 -6.41 7.72 -1.46
C ILE A 4 -5.70 6.90 -2.52
N ARG A 5 -6.45 6.11 -3.28
CA ARG A 5 -5.91 5.30 -4.37
C ARG A 5 -5.21 6.21 -5.38
N PRO A 6 -3.88 6.14 -5.54
CA PRO A 6 -3.19 6.94 -6.54
C PRO A 6 -3.55 6.48 -7.95
N LYS A 7 -3.39 7.36 -8.93
CA LYS A 7 -3.69 7.06 -10.33
C LYS A 7 -2.74 5.98 -10.88
N ILE A 8 -1.52 5.93 -10.36
CA ILE A 8 -0.48 4.96 -10.75
C ILE A 8 -0.02 4.22 -9.49
N ILE A 9 0.17 2.91 -9.63
CA ILE A 9 0.19 1.96 -8.53
C ILE A 9 1.56 1.31 -8.46
N GLY A 10 2.19 1.08 -9.62
CA GLY A 10 3.41 0.30 -9.74
C GLY A 10 3.23 -1.13 -9.23
N THR A 11 4.35 -1.80 -8.98
CA THR A 11 4.37 -3.11 -8.32
C THR A 11 4.24 -2.90 -6.81
N LEU A 12 3.24 -3.53 -6.20
CA LEU A 12 3.06 -3.57 -4.74
C LEU A 12 3.85 -4.74 -4.18
N LYS A 13 4.63 -4.50 -3.12
CA LYS A 13 5.42 -5.50 -2.40
C LYS A 13 5.21 -5.34 -0.90
N ILE A 14 5.31 -6.44 -0.18
CA ILE A 14 5.38 -6.45 1.28
C ILE A 14 6.86 -6.48 1.62
N GLU A 15 7.36 -5.46 2.30
CA GLU A 15 8.76 -5.39 2.74
C GLU A 15 8.84 -5.17 4.24
N THR A 16 9.87 -5.77 4.85
CA THR A 16 10.21 -5.53 6.25
C THR A 16 11.00 -4.23 6.33
N MET A 17 10.44 -3.24 7.02
CA MET A 17 11.08 -1.97 7.29
C MET A 17 12.18 -2.12 8.34
N MET A 18 13.09 -1.15 8.39
CA MET A 18 14.26 -1.14 9.27
C MET A 18 13.95 -1.32 10.76
N ALA A 19 12.72 -1.01 11.19
CA ALA A 19 12.23 -1.20 12.56
C ALA A 19 11.63 -2.60 12.83
N GLY A 20 11.77 -3.57 11.91
CA GLY A 20 11.16 -4.90 12.01
C GLY A 20 9.67 -4.95 11.67
N ASN A 21 9.05 -3.81 11.35
CA ASN A 21 7.64 -3.74 10.96
C ASN A 21 7.46 -4.11 9.49
N LEU A 22 6.37 -4.80 9.14
CA LEU A 22 6.01 -5.05 7.75
C LEU A 22 5.30 -3.82 7.16
N ALA A 23 5.53 -3.55 5.88
CA ALA A 23 4.80 -2.53 5.16
C ALA A 23 4.55 -2.95 3.71
N VAL A 24 3.35 -2.62 3.21
CA VAL A 24 3.04 -2.64 1.78
C VAL A 24 3.59 -1.37 1.18
N ILE A 25 4.56 -1.51 0.29
CA ILE A 25 5.15 -0.41 -0.46
C ILE A 25 4.93 -0.61 -1.95
N ASN A 26 4.97 0.49 -2.70
CA ASN A 26 5.10 0.41 -4.14
C ASN A 26 6.47 0.89 -4.63
N ASP A 27 6.82 0.48 -5.85
CA ASP A 27 8.06 0.86 -6.53
C ASP A 27 8.07 2.34 -7.02
N ILE A 28 7.31 3.23 -6.37
CA ILE A 28 7.21 4.64 -6.75
C ILE A 28 7.89 5.49 -5.68
N LYS A 29 8.94 6.20 -6.09
CA LYS A 29 9.73 7.03 -5.16
C LYS A 29 9.04 8.33 -4.75
N ASN A 30 8.23 8.91 -5.65
CA ASN A 30 7.70 10.27 -5.51
C ASN A 30 6.20 10.29 -5.18
N ALA A 31 5.80 11.20 -4.30
CA ALA A 31 4.41 11.61 -4.15
C ALA A 31 3.90 12.25 -5.47
N PRO A 32 2.59 12.21 -5.78
CA PRO A 32 1.47 11.72 -4.97
C PRO A 32 1.16 10.21 -5.14
N ASN A 33 1.94 9.49 -5.94
CA ASN A 33 1.65 8.09 -6.27
C ASN A 33 2.38 7.07 -5.37
N LYS A 34 3.24 7.53 -4.47
CA LYS A 34 3.93 6.70 -3.48
C LYS A 34 2.94 6.14 -2.45
N ILE A 35 3.02 4.84 -2.20
CA ILE A 35 2.23 4.10 -1.22
C ILE A 35 3.21 3.49 -0.21
N ILE A 36 3.03 3.81 1.06
CA ILE A 36 3.67 3.11 2.18
C ILE A 36 2.59 2.89 3.23
N ILE A 37 2.22 1.64 3.48
CA ILE A 37 1.19 1.28 4.45
C ILE A 37 1.76 0.23 5.37
N GLN A 38 1.82 0.52 6.66
CA GLN A 38 2.29 -0.45 7.64
C GLN A 38 1.27 -1.57 7.78
N CYS A 39 1.75 -2.82 7.78
CA CYS A 39 0.94 -3.99 8.04
C CYS A 39 1.54 -4.77 9.23
N ARG A 40 0.67 -5.53 9.91
CA ARG A 40 1.06 -6.29 11.13
C ARG A 40 1.53 -7.71 10.81
N SER A 41 1.09 -8.23 9.67
CA SER A 41 1.33 -9.60 9.21
C SER A 41 1.35 -9.61 7.68
N ILE A 42 1.91 -10.66 7.10
CA ILE A 42 1.94 -10.85 5.64
C ILE A 42 0.51 -10.93 5.09
N GLU A 43 -0.37 -11.69 5.73
CA GLU A 43 -1.80 -11.82 5.36
C GLU A 43 -2.51 -10.47 5.33
N HIS A 44 -2.26 -9.63 6.34
CA HIS A 44 -2.80 -8.27 6.39
C HIS A 44 -2.25 -7.41 5.23
N GLY A 45 -0.97 -7.59 4.87
CA GLY A 45 -0.39 -6.96 3.69
C GLY A 45 -1.06 -7.40 2.39
N GLU A 46 -1.38 -8.68 2.23
CA GLU A 46 -2.07 -9.20 1.05
C GLU A 46 -3.51 -8.68 0.94
N GLU A 47 -4.25 -8.59 2.05
CA GLU A 47 -5.57 -7.97 2.09
C GLU A 47 -5.52 -6.51 1.63
N ILE A 48 -4.54 -5.75 2.12
CA ILE A 48 -4.31 -4.36 1.71
C ILE A 48 -4.04 -4.30 0.20
N ILE A 49 -3.17 -5.17 -0.34
CA ILE A 49 -2.87 -5.22 -1.77
C ILE A 49 -4.12 -5.53 -2.59
N SER A 50 -4.94 -6.49 -2.18
CA SER A 50 -6.19 -6.85 -2.86
C SER A 50 -7.19 -5.70 -2.85
N LYS A 51 -7.40 -5.05 -1.70
CA LYS A 51 -8.25 -3.86 -1.59
C LYS A 51 -7.78 -2.75 -2.52
N ILE A 52 -6.47 -2.49 -2.53
CA ILE A 52 -5.83 -1.50 -3.39
C ILE A 52 -6.00 -1.86 -4.88
N LYS A 53 -5.87 -3.13 -5.27
CA LYS A 53 -6.10 -3.57 -6.67
C LYS A 53 -7.56 -3.46 -7.10
N ALA A 54 -8.50 -3.72 -6.20
CA ALA A 54 -9.94 -3.64 -6.48
C ALA A 54 -10.47 -2.20 -6.51
N ALA A 55 -9.84 -1.28 -5.79
CA ALA A 55 -10.27 0.11 -5.68
C ALA A 55 -9.97 0.94 -6.94
N LYS A 56 -10.87 1.87 -7.22
CA LYS A 56 -10.74 2.80 -8.36
C LYS A 56 -9.75 3.93 -8.08
N PRO A 57 -9.03 4.44 -9.08
CA PRO A 57 -8.14 5.60 -8.90
C PRO A 57 -8.93 6.80 -8.35
N GLY A 58 -8.42 7.41 -7.27
CA GLY A 58 -9.06 8.50 -6.54
C GLY A 58 -10.00 8.06 -5.40
N GLU A 59 -10.24 6.76 -5.23
CA GLU A 59 -11.11 6.24 -4.18
C GLU A 59 -10.41 6.26 -2.81
N LYS A 60 -11.14 6.64 -1.77
CA LYS A 60 -10.66 6.65 -0.39
C LYS A 60 -10.81 5.24 0.20
N LEU A 61 -9.69 4.55 0.39
CA LEU A 61 -9.65 3.29 1.13
C LEU A 61 -9.43 3.56 2.61
N PHE A 62 -10.25 2.91 3.44
CA PHE A 62 -10.02 2.78 4.87
C PHE A 62 -9.36 1.43 5.13
N LEU A 63 -8.14 1.47 5.67
CA LEU A 63 -7.30 0.33 6.00
C LEU A 63 -6.99 0.32 7.49
#